data_AF-A0A3B0R9E7-F1
#
_entry.id   AF-A0A3B0R9E7-F1
#
_cell.length_a   1.000
_cell.length_b   1.000
_cell.length_c   1.000
_cell.angle_alpha   90.00
_cell.angle_beta   90.00
_cell.angle_gamma   90.00
#
_symmetry.space_group_name_H-M   'P 1'
#
loop_
_entity.id
_entity.type
_entity.pdbx_description
1 polymer ?
#
loop_
_entity_poly.entity_id
_entity_poly.type
_entity_poly.pdbx_seq_one_letter_code
_entity_poly.pdbx_strand_id
1 'polypeptide(L)' 'MGVDAIQLTRDLIRCPSVTPQDAGALDVVQGALDGLGFTCYRLPFGAGADRVDN' A
#
# COMPACT_ATOMS: atom_id res chain seq x y z
N MET A 1 -15.15 11.67 -7.80
CA MET A 1 -14.65 10.80 -8.88
C MET A 1 -14.20 9.51 -8.20
N GLY A 2 -14.71 8.35 -8.59
CA GLY A 2 -14.40 7.08 -7.92
C GLY A 2 -13.02 6.54 -8.29
N VAL A 3 -12.53 5.56 -7.53
CA VAL A 3 -11.30 4.83 -7.86
C VAL A 3 -11.58 3.91 -9.06
N ASP A 4 -10.76 4.01 -10.11
CA ASP A 4 -10.76 3.04 -11.20
C ASP A 4 -10.08 1.75 -10.74
N ALA A 5 -10.88 0.69 -10.60
CA ALA A 5 -10.42 -0.61 -10.15
C ALA A 5 -9.33 -1.21 -11.06
N ILE A 6 -9.41 -1.01 -12.37
CA ILE A 6 -8.42 -1.57 -13.32
C ILE A 6 -7.09 -0.84 -13.15
N GLN A 7 -7.12 0.48 -13.03
CA GLN A 7 -5.91 1.27 -12.85
C GLN A 7 -5.25 0.97 -11.50
N LEU A 8 -6.02 0.97 -10.41
CA LEU A 8 -5.51 0.61 -9.08
C LEU A 8 -4.89 -0.79 -9.07
N THR A 9 -5.55 -1.77 -9.71
CA THR A 9 -5.02 -3.14 -9.78
C THR A 9 -3.71 -3.22 -10.57
N ARG A 10 -3.58 -2.48 -11.68
CA ARG A 10 -2.33 -2.42 -12.44
C ARG A 10 -1.19 -1.83 -11.63
N ASP A 11 -1.47 -0.78 -10.87
CA ASP A 11 -0.45 -0.10 -10.07
C ASP A 11 0.01 -1.01 -8.92
N LEU A 12 -0.90 -1.77 -8.30
CA LEU A 12 -0.55 -2.80 -7.33
C LEU A 12 0.27 -3.94 -7.92
N ILE A 13 -0.10 -4.47 -9.10
CA ILE A 13 0.65 -5.56 -9.75
C ILE A 13 2.08 -5.14 -10.13
N ARG A 14 2.31 -3.84 -10.36
CA ARG A 14 3.65 -3.30 -10.66
C ARG A 14 4.56 -3.23 -9.42
N CYS A 15 4.00 -3.26 -8.22
CA CYS A 15 4.78 -3.37 -6.99
C CYS A 15 5.31 -4.81 -6.85
N PRO A 16 6.64 -5.05 -6.87
CA PRO A 16 7.21 -6.39 -6.68
C PRO A 16 7.18 -6.79 -5.20
N SER A 17 5.98 -6.84 -4.61
CA SER A 17 5.72 -6.96 -3.17
C SER A 17 5.84 -8.42 -2.67
N VAL A 18 7.02 -9.01 -2.81
CA VAL A 18 7.29 -10.37 -2.30
C VAL A 18 7.55 -10.30 -0.80
N THR A 19 6.76 -11.03 -0.01
CA THR A 19 6.86 -11.05 1.47
C THR A 19 8.30 -11.29 1.94
N PRO A 20 8.80 -10.49 2.92
CA PRO A 20 8.11 -9.47 3.72
C PRO A 20 8.08 -8.06 3.09
N GLN A 21 8.59 -7.89 1.88
CA GLN A 21 8.78 -6.58 1.28
C GLN A 21 7.48 -6.04 0.68
N ASP A 22 7.05 -4.86 1.13
CA ASP A 22 5.87 -4.17 0.60
C ASP A 22 6.06 -3.66 -0.85
N ALA A 23 7.28 -3.19 -1.16
CA ALA A 23 7.61 -2.63 -2.47
C ALA A 23 6.65 -1.53 -2.99
N GLY A 24 6.07 -0.74 -2.07
CA GLY A 24 5.21 0.41 -2.36
C GLY A 24 3.73 0.08 -2.56
N ALA A 25 3.32 -1.19 -2.39
CA ALA A 25 1.92 -1.59 -2.57
C ALA A 25 1.01 -0.89 -1.55
N LEU A 26 1.47 -0.82 -0.30
CA LEU A 26 0.79 -0.11 0.78
C LEU A 26 0.62 1.38 0.47
N ASP A 27 1.58 2.04 -0.17
CA ASP A 27 1.50 3.46 -0.55
C ASP A 27 0.48 3.69 -1.67
N VAL A 28 0.41 2.77 -2.64
CA VAL A 28 -0.61 2.80 -3.70
C VAL A 28 -2.02 2.74 -3.12
N VAL A 29 -2.26 1.83 -2.17
CA VAL A 29 -3.59 1.72 -1.52
C VAL A 29 -3.88 2.96 -0.69
N GLN A 30 -2.92 3.43 0.11
CA GLN A 30 -3.11 4.62 0.95
C GLN A 30 -3.44 5.86 0.11
N GLY A 31 -2.71 6.11 -0.99
CA GLY A 31 -3.00 7.26 -1.86
C GLY A 31 -4.41 7.21 -2.47
N ALA A 32 -4.90 6.02 -2.82
CA ALA A 32 -6.27 5.85 -3.30
C ALA A 32 -7.32 6.15 -2.20
N LEU A 33 -7.06 5.70 -0.97
CA LEU A 33 -7.94 5.94 0.18
C LEU A 33 -7.92 7.40 0.66
N ASP A 34 -6.76 8.03 0.70
CA ASP A 34 -6.61 9.45 1.03
C ASP A 34 -7.39 10.33 0.04
N GLY A 35 -7.35 9.99 -1.27
CA GLY A 35 -8.15 10.65 -2.31
C GLY A 35 -9.66 10.49 -2.13
N LEU A 36 -10.11 9.50 -1.36
CA LEU A 36 -11.50 9.29 -0.96
C LEU A 36 -11.85 9.94 0.39
N GLY A 37 -10.89 10.57 1.06
CA GLY A 37 -11.07 11.25 2.34
C GLY A 37 -10.89 10.36 3.57
N PHE A 38 -10.30 9.17 3.42
CA PHE A 38 -9.92 8.36 4.58
C PHE A 38 -8.66 8.91 5.23
N THR A 39 -8.47 8.61 6.52
CA THR A 39 -7.19 8.78 7.21
C THR A 39 -6.57 7.41 7.40
N CYS A 40 -5.46 7.15 6.74
CA CYS A 40 -4.71 5.92 6.88
C CYS A 40 -3.67 6.00 8.00
N TYR A 41 -3.49 4.90 8.73
CA TYR A 41 -2.49 4.76 9.78
C TYR A 41 -1.63 3.54 9.49
N ARG A 42 -0.31 3.73 9.41
CA ARG A 42 0.65 2.62 9.31
C ARG A 42 0.85 1.97 10.67
N LEU A 43 0.82 0.65 10.70
CA LEU A 43 1.11 -0.14 11.90
C LEU A 43 2.43 -0.88 11.71
N PRO A 44 3.55 -0.37 12.24
CA PRO A 44 4.82 -1.05 12.14
C PRO A 44 4.87 -2.27 13.09
N PHE A 45 5.33 -3.40 12.57
CA PHE A 45 5.57 -4.64 13.31
C PHE A 45 7.03 -5.09 13.14
N GLY A 46 7.54 -5.86 14.10
CA GLY A 46 8.91 -6.38 14.07
C GLY A 46 9.98 -5.33 14.42
N ALA A 47 11.26 -5.69 14.20
CA ALA A 47 12.41 -4.84 14.50
C ALA A 47 13.57 -5.11 13.54
N GLY A 48 14.47 -4.15 13.39
CA GLY A 48 15.66 -4.30 12.53
C GLY A 48 15.29 -4.61 11.08
N ALA A 49 15.91 -5.65 10.52
CA ALA A 49 15.65 -6.11 9.15
C ALA A 49 14.27 -6.76 8.96
N ASP A 50 13.64 -7.22 10.05
CA ASP A 50 12.32 -7.86 10.02
C ASP A 50 11.18 -6.84 10.21
N ARG A 51 11.48 -5.54 10.28
CA ARG A 51 10.46 -4.50 10.46
C ARG A 51 9.66 -4.32 9.18
N VAL A 52 8.34 -4.41 9.30
CA VAL A 52 7.36 -4.22 8.21
C VAL A 52 6.21 -3.32 8.65
N ASP A 53 5.56 -2.66 7.70
CA ASP A 53 4.36 -1.86 7.96
C ASP A 53 3.10 -2.63 7.50
N ASN A 54 1.97 -2.32 8.13
CA ASN A 54 0.61 -2.68 7.68
C ASN A 54 -0.17 -1.39 7.42
#